data_AF-A0A2T3IGM6-F1
#
_entry.id   AF-A0A2T3IGM6-F1
#
_cell.length_a   1.000
_cell.length_b   1.000
_cell.length_c   1.000
_cell.angle_alpha   90.00
_cell.angle_beta   90.00
_cell.angle_gamma   90.00
#
_symmetry.space_group_name_H-M   'P 1'
#
loop_
_entity.id
_entity.type
_entity.pdbx_description
1 polymer ?
#
loop_
_entity_poly.entity_id
_entity_poly.type
_entity_poly.pdbx_seq_one_letter_code
_entity_poly.pdbx_strand_id
1 'polypeptide(L)'
;MRNLTWKRIVNIGLLFTAFFSMCAQVSYAKQITSTSTVISATQAYINHQTKMQQPQQNIVYHPTLGYMEYQQIWCNDTQQQLINNYQRFITDICIKRGGDITNHWCTASKTQQPIFYTVISDYEANNCATNKATIVQIIEELPMLNKNPNIAKTWLQTAQRFGFNE
;
A
#
# COMPACT_ATOMS: atom_id res chain seq x y z
N MET A 1 32.25 -52.47 -32.49
CA MET A 1 31.98 -51.34 -31.57
C MET A 1 30.72 -50.62 -32.04
N ARG A 2 29.74 -50.48 -31.13
CA ARG A 2 28.59 -49.53 -31.03
C ARG A 2 28.35 -48.54 -32.20
N ASN A 3 27.13 -48.19 -32.62
CA ASN A 3 25.78 -48.60 -32.23
C ASN A 3 24.78 -48.13 -33.32
N LEU A 4 23.70 -48.90 -33.44
CA LEU A 4 22.37 -48.64 -33.98
C LEU A 4 21.81 -47.26 -33.54
N THR A 5 20.84 -46.57 -34.15
CA THR A 5 19.84 -46.77 -35.20
C THR A 5 19.05 -45.45 -35.23
N TRP A 6 18.74 -44.86 -36.39
CA TRP A 6 17.59 -43.94 -36.47
C TRP A 6 16.94 -43.99 -37.86
N LYS A 7 16.17 -45.07 -38.07
CA LYS A 7 14.95 -45.10 -38.90
C LYS A 7 13.82 -45.31 -37.88
N ARG A 8 12.59 -44.83 -37.99
CA ARG A 8 11.82 -44.07 -38.97
C ARG A 8 10.44 -43.89 -38.28
N ILE A 9 9.84 -42.72 -38.45
CA ILE A 9 8.39 -42.49 -38.66
C ILE A 9 7.44 -42.74 -37.45
N VAL A 10 6.47 -41.83 -37.25
CA VAL A 10 5.00 -42.09 -37.28
C VAL A 10 4.20 -41.08 -36.43
N ASN A 11 3.39 -40.29 -37.17
CA ASN A 11 2.01 -39.84 -36.94
C ASN A 11 1.54 -38.99 -35.74
N ILE A 12 0.90 -37.88 -36.14
CA ILE A 12 -0.50 -37.45 -35.86
C ILE A 12 -0.94 -37.20 -34.41
N GLY A 13 -1.32 -35.94 -34.17
CA GLY A 13 -2.24 -35.46 -33.12
C GLY A 13 -2.36 -33.94 -33.21
N LEU A 14 -3.18 -33.38 -34.11
CA LEU A 14 -4.51 -32.83 -33.82
C LEU A 14 -4.65 -32.10 -32.46
N LEU A 15 -4.90 -30.78 -32.59
CA LEU A 15 -5.77 -29.93 -31.77
C LEU A 15 -5.38 -29.59 -30.31
N PHE A 16 -5.74 -28.36 -29.95
CA PHE A 16 -5.74 -27.71 -28.62
C PHE A 16 -4.52 -26.86 -28.25
N THR A 17 -4.25 -25.81 -29.02
CA THR A 17 -3.85 -24.54 -28.39
C THR A 17 -5.12 -23.79 -27.99
N ALA A 18 -5.70 -24.24 -26.89
CA ALA A 18 -6.74 -23.50 -26.18
C ALA A 18 -6.22 -22.10 -25.88
N PHE A 19 -6.99 -21.09 -26.27
CA PHE A 19 -6.87 -19.73 -25.77
C PHE A 19 -6.86 -19.79 -24.24
N PHE A 20 -5.69 -19.69 -23.61
CA PHE A 20 -5.59 -19.31 -22.22
C PHE A 20 -5.89 -17.81 -22.12
N SER A 21 -7.16 -17.47 -22.27
CA SER A 21 -7.73 -16.28 -21.66
C SER A 21 -7.67 -16.52 -20.14
N MET A 22 -6.49 -16.34 -19.56
CA MET A 22 -6.37 -16.17 -18.11
C MET A 22 -7.07 -14.85 -17.78
N CYS A 23 -8.37 -14.94 -17.53
CA CYS A 23 -9.05 -13.98 -16.68
C CYS A 23 -8.36 -14.11 -15.32
N ALA A 24 -7.29 -13.33 -15.10
CA ALA A 24 -6.74 -13.12 -13.77
C ALA A 24 -7.86 -12.51 -12.95
N GLN A 25 -8.59 -13.36 -12.24
CA GLN A 25 -9.54 -12.91 -11.23
C GLN A 25 -8.67 -12.34 -10.12
N VAL A 26 -8.53 -11.01 -10.11
CA VAL A 26 -7.91 -10.28 -9.01
C VAL A 26 -8.84 -10.45 -7.82
N SER A 27 -8.66 -11.55 -7.10
CA SER A 27 -9.37 -11.81 -5.86
C SER A 27 -8.76 -10.89 -4.82
N TYR A 28 -9.46 -9.80 -4.51
CA TYR A 28 -9.06 -8.91 -3.43
C TYR A 28 -9.07 -9.69 -2.12
N ALA A 29 -8.01 -9.58 -1.33
CA ALA A 29 -7.92 -10.28 -0.07
C ALA A 29 -9.14 -9.96 0.81
N LYS A 30 -9.73 -11.00 1.41
CA LYS A 30 -10.87 -10.88 2.32
C LYS A 30 -10.43 -10.09 3.56
N GLN A 31 -11.05 -8.92 3.72
CA GLN A 31 -11.31 -8.18 4.97
C GLN A 31 -10.18 -8.21 6.02
N ILE A 32 -9.33 -7.19 5.99
CA ILE A 32 -8.42 -6.87 7.10
C ILE A 32 -9.30 -6.56 8.33
N THR A 33 -9.31 -7.46 9.31
CA THR A 33 -10.00 -7.32 10.60
C THR A 33 -9.26 -6.36 11.51
N SER A 34 -9.22 -5.08 11.15
CA SER A 34 -8.92 -3.97 12.06
C SER A 34 -9.95 -2.87 11.84
N THR A 35 -10.67 -2.49 12.89
CA THR A 35 -11.72 -1.46 12.84
C THR A 35 -11.18 -0.04 12.66
N SER A 36 -9.87 0.19 12.85
CA SER A 36 -9.24 1.51 12.66
C SER A 36 -8.39 1.56 11.37
N THR A 37 -8.62 2.57 10.54
CA THR A 37 -7.80 2.89 9.36
C THR A 37 -6.37 3.26 9.77
N VAL A 38 -5.38 3.10 8.90
CA VAL A 38 -3.99 3.54 9.16
C VAL A 38 -3.95 5.04 9.39
N ILE A 39 -4.79 5.77 8.67
CA ILE A 39 -5.02 7.20 8.88
C ILE A 39 -5.44 7.48 10.33
N SER A 40 -6.46 6.81 10.84
CA SER A 40 -6.94 7.03 12.22
C SER A 40 -5.91 6.63 13.28
N ALA A 41 -5.17 5.54 13.07
CA ALA A 41 -4.08 5.13 13.96
C ALA A 41 -2.94 6.16 13.95
N THR A 42 -2.59 6.68 12.78
CA THR A 42 -1.56 7.72 12.62
C THR A 42 -1.96 9.02 13.28
N GLN A 43 -3.23 9.44 13.14
CA GLN A 43 -3.75 10.61 13.83
C GLN A 43 -3.65 10.46 15.35
N ALA A 44 -4.07 9.31 15.90
CA ALA A 44 -3.96 9.03 17.32
C ALA A 44 -2.49 9.05 17.79
N TYR A 45 -1.59 8.47 17.00
CA TYR A 45 -0.15 8.48 17.28
C TYR A 45 0.41 9.90 17.34
N ILE A 46 0.16 10.73 16.32
CA ILE A 46 0.67 12.10 16.29
C ILE A 46 0.07 12.90 17.45
N ASN A 47 -1.25 12.83 17.64
CA ASN A 47 -1.93 13.56 18.71
C ASN A 47 -1.41 13.20 20.11
N HIS A 48 -1.10 11.92 20.36
CA HIS A 48 -0.51 11.49 21.63
C HIS A 48 0.92 12.02 21.84
N GLN A 49 1.68 12.20 20.76
CA GLN A 49 3.05 12.71 20.83
C GLN A 49 3.11 14.24 20.91
N THR A 50 2.06 14.93 20.50
CA THR A 50 2.04 16.39 20.40
C THR A 50 1.44 17.05 21.64
N LYS A 51 2.17 18.00 22.22
CA LYS A 51 1.62 18.93 23.23
C LYS A 51 0.94 20.15 22.60
N MET A 52 1.17 20.38 21.30
CA MET A 52 0.64 21.52 20.55
C MET A 52 -0.49 21.10 19.61
N GLN A 53 -1.44 22.01 19.40
CA GLN A 53 -2.53 21.82 18.45
C GLN A 53 -1.96 21.75 17.02
N GLN A 54 -2.30 20.69 16.31
CA GLN A 54 -1.81 20.45 14.95
C GLN A 54 -2.62 21.24 13.91
N PRO A 55 -2.00 21.64 12.78
CA PRO A 55 -2.73 22.21 11.65
C PRO A 55 -3.86 21.29 11.16
N GLN A 56 -4.83 21.88 10.46
CA GLN A 56 -6.00 21.17 9.97
C GLN A 56 -5.62 19.92 9.16
N GLN A 57 -6.23 18.80 9.53
CA GLN A 57 -6.06 17.50 8.88
C GLN A 57 -6.90 17.47 7.61
N ASN A 58 -6.34 16.99 6.51
CA ASN A 58 -7.09 16.78 5.28
C ASN A 58 -7.14 15.29 4.97
N ILE A 59 -8.33 14.70 5.11
CA ILE A 59 -8.65 13.39 4.52
C ILE A 59 -9.46 13.66 3.25
N VAL A 60 -8.98 13.17 2.12
CA VAL A 60 -9.67 13.25 0.83
C VAL A 60 -10.06 11.84 0.40
N TYR A 61 -11.34 11.65 0.10
CA TYR A 61 -11.88 10.35 -0.33
C TYR A 61 -11.99 10.31 -1.86
N HIS A 62 -11.48 9.25 -2.47
CA HIS A 62 -11.57 8.99 -3.90
C HIS A 62 -12.33 7.69 -4.16
N PRO A 63 -13.66 7.65 -3.97
CA PRO A 63 -14.45 6.42 -4.04
C PRO A 63 -14.40 5.71 -5.39
N THR A 64 -14.27 6.46 -6.50
CA THR A 64 -14.14 5.88 -7.84
C THR A 64 -12.75 5.33 -8.13
N LEU A 65 -11.72 5.83 -7.43
CA LEU A 65 -10.34 5.36 -7.54
C LEU A 65 -9.98 4.33 -6.47
N GLY A 66 -10.83 4.15 -5.47
CA GLY A 66 -10.71 3.11 -4.47
C GLY A 66 -9.82 3.44 -3.28
N TYR A 67 -9.44 4.70 -3.06
CA TYR A 67 -8.54 5.07 -1.97
C TYR A 67 -9.00 6.31 -1.20
N MET A 68 -8.38 6.53 -0.05
CA MET A 68 -8.43 7.77 0.70
C MET A 68 -7.00 8.25 0.94
N GLU A 69 -6.80 9.56 0.84
CA GLU A 69 -5.53 10.20 1.09
C GLU A 69 -5.61 11.04 2.35
N TYR A 70 -4.52 11.09 3.08
CA TYR A 70 -4.37 11.88 4.28
C TYR A 70 -3.02 12.58 4.28
N GLN A 71 -3.04 13.86 4.66
CA GLN A 71 -1.85 14.62 4.95
C GLN A 71 -2.00 15.34 6.29
N GLN A 72 -0.95 15.29 7.11
CA GLN A 72 -0.85 16.08 8.33
C GLN A 72 0.56 16.65 8.49
N ILE A 73 0.60 17.95 8.74
CA ILE A 73 1.79 18.64 9.22
C ILE A 73 1.90 18.39 10.72
N TRP A 74 3.08 17.98 11.15
CA TRP A 74 3.42 17.67 12.52
C TRP A 74 4.50 18.62 13.03
N CYS A 75 4.12 19.63 13.82
CA CYS A 75 5.09 20.51 14.50
C CYS A 75 5.86 19.72 15.57
N ASN A 76 7.17 19.58 15.41
CA ASN A 76 8.02 18.87 16.36
C ASN A 76 9.41 19.50 16.50
N ASP A 77 10.03 19.30 17.67
CA ASP A 77 11.32 19.91 18.01
C ASP A 77 12.52 19.00 17.69
N THR A 78 12.30 17.68 17.61
CA THR A 78 13.35 16.65 17.44
C THR A 78 13.06 15.69 16.29
N GLN A 79 13.26 16.15 15.05
CA GLN A 79 12.81 15.45 13.82
C GLN A 79 13.33 14.01 13.67
N GLN A 80 14.63 13.76 13.88
CA GLN A 80 15.24 12.48 13.48
C GLN A 80 14.80 11.28 14.33
N GLN A 81 14.76 11.42 15.66
CA GLN A 81 14.27 10.35 16.54
C GLN A 81 12.78 10.09 16.29
N LEU A 82 12.03 11.14 15.97
CA LEU A 82 10.62 11.06 15.66
C LEU A 82 10.33 10.28 14.39
N ILE A 83 11.06 10.58 13.31
CA ILE A 83 10.99 9.84 12.05
C ILE A 83 11.25 8.35 12.28
N ASN A 84 12.30 8.02 13.04
CA ASN A 84 12.62 6.62 13.35
C ASN A 84 11.50 5.93 14.15
N ASN A 85 10.90 6.64 15.12
CA ASN A 85 9.81 6.08 15.92
C ASN A 85 8.53 5.90 15.09
N TYR A 86 8.22 6.85 14.20
CA TYR A 86 7.10 6.74 13.28
C TYR A 86 7.29 5.58 12.29
N GLN A 87 8.49 5.42 11.75
CA GLN A 87 8.82 4.30 10.87
C GLN A 87 8.62 2.94 11.57
N ARG A 88 9.03 2.78 12.83
CA ARG A 88 8.73 1.55 13.58
C ARG A 88 7.23 1.36 13.79
N PHE A 89 6.53 2.41 14.20
CA PHE A 89 5.08 2.39 14.41
C PHE A 89 4.31 1.97 13.15
N ILE A 90 4.69 2.50 11.98
CA ILE A 90 3.98 2.23 10.74
C ILE A 90 4.32 0.83 10.19
N THR A 91 5.55 0.35 10.38
CA THR A 91 5.94 -1.03 10.11
C THR A 91 5.14 -2.00 10.97
N ASP A 92 4.98 -1.73 12.28
CA ASP A 92 4.15 -2.56 13.17
C ASP A 92 2.69 -2.62 12.71
N ILE A 93 2.13 -1.50 12.22
CA ILE A 93 0.79 -1.49 11.63
C ILE A 93 0.73 -2.38 10.39
N CYS A 94 1.71 -2.29 9.50
CA CYS A 94 1.75 -3.10 8.28
C CYS A 94 1.81 -4.60 8.60
N ILE A 95 2.67 -5.00 9.53
CA ILE A 95 2.80 -6.39 9.99
C ILE A 95 1.48 -6.88 10.58
N LYS A 96 0.82 -6.08 11.42
CA LYS A 96 -0.50 -6.40 12.00
C LYS A 96 -1.60 -6.56 10.94
N ARG A 97 -1.43 -5.93 9.78
CA ARG A 97 -2.31 -6.08 8.61
C ARG A 97 -1.88 -7.21 7.67
N GLY A 98 -0.89 -8.02 8.05
CA GLY A 98 -0.42 -9.16 7.27
C GLY A 98 0.40 -8.78 6.04
N GLY A 99 1.07 -7.63 6.10
CA GLY A 99 1.96 -7.14 5.04
C GLY A 99 3.39 -6.88 5.53
N ASP A 100 4.20 -6.43 4.59
CA ASP A 100 5.56 -5.91 4.84
C ASP A 100 5.71 -4.55 4.14
N ILE A 101 6.54 -3.66 4.70
CA ILE A 101 6.83 -2.35 4.12
C ILE A 101 8.07 -2.43 3.24
N THR A 102 7.92 -2.10 1.97
CA THR A 102 9.03 -1.92 1.02
C THR A 102 8.77 -0.69 0.17
N ASN A 103 9.78 0.17 -0.01
CA ASN A 103 9.66 1.41 -0.80
C ASN A 103 8.41 2.23 -0.45
N HIS A 104 8.15 2.44 0.84
CA HIS A 104 7.01 3.20 1.38
C HIS A 104 5.63 2.54 1.21
N TRP A 105 5.55 1.38 0.56
CA TRP A 105 4.32 0.61 0.41
C TRP A 105 4.25 -0.51 1.42
N CYS A 106 3.12 -0.60 2.12
CA CYS A 106 2.72 -1.80 2.82
C CYS A 106 2.01 -2.76 1.86
N THR A 107 2.61 -3.93 1.65
CA THR A 107 2.15 -4.91 0.67
C THR A 107 1.72 -6.18 1.39
N ALA A 108 0.50 -6.65 1.11
CA ALA A 108 -0.03 -7.89 1.68
C ALA A 108 0.85 -9.08 1.29
N SER A 109 1.45 -9.77 2.26
CA SER A 109 2.50 -10.77 1.98
C SER A 109 2.01 -11.96 1.13
N LYS A 110 0.71 -12.29 1.20
CA LYS A 110 0.12 -13.42 0.49
C LYS A 110 -0.35 -13.10 -0.92
N THR A 111 -0.90 -11.90 -1.12
CA THR A 111 -1.55 -11.51 -2.38
C THR A 111 -0.76 -10.50 -3.18
N GLN A 112 0.32 -9.95 -2.62
CA GLN A 112 1.11 -8.87 -3.20
C GLN A 112 0.26 -7.63 -3.55
N GLN A 113 -0.82 -7.41 -2.79
CA GLN A 113 -1.71 -6.26 -3.01
C GLN A 113 -1.27 -5.06 -2.16
N PRO A 114 -1.39 -3.83 -2.68
CA PRO A 114 -1.08 -2.62 -1.93
C PRO A 114 -2.17 -2.38 -0.88
N ILE A 115 -1.78 -2.35 0.40
CA ILE A 115 -2.67 -2.05 1.52
C ILE A 115 -2.70 -0.53 1.76
N PHE A 116 -1.52 0.07 1.87
CA PHE A 116 -1.36 1.52 2.00
C PHE A 116 0.05 1.95 1.60
N TYR A 117 0.18 3.20 1.19
CA TYR A 117 1.43 3.93 1.05
C TYR A 117 1.58 4.91 2.21
N THR A 118 2.81 5.11 2.68
CA THR A 118 3.13 6.08 3.72
C THR A 118 4.51 6.70 3.51
N VAL A 119 4.59 8.01 3.61
CA VAL A 119 5.87 8.73 3.62
C VAL A 119 5.87 9.77 4.73
N ILE A 120 7.04 9.92 5.34
CA ILE A 120 7.34 10.94 6.34
C ILE A 120 8.54 11.73 5.87
N SER A 121 8.48 13.05 5.92
CA SER A 121 9.54 13.93 5.41
C SER A 121 9.60 15.24 6.16
N ASP A 122 10.75 15.90 6.13
CA ASP A 122 10.92 17.23 6.70
C ASP A 122 10.04 18.25 5.96
N TYR A 123 9.50 19.21 6.70
CA TYR A 123 8.62 20.26 6.17
C TYR A 123 8.90 21.60 6.87
N GLU A 124 9.03 22.67 6.08
CA GLU A 124 9.21 24.03 6.60
C GLU A 124 7.84 24.65 6.90
N ALA A 125 7.62 25.01 8.16
CA ALA A 125 6.31 25.44 8.66
C ALA A 125 6.46 26.67 9.56
N ASN A 126 6.22 27.86 8.99
CA ASN A 126 6.33 29.16 9.67
C ASN A 126 5.37 29.33 10.86
N ASN A 127 4.42 28.41 11.06
CA ASN A 127 3.46 28.40 12.15
C ASN A 127 3.84 27.44 13.29
N CYS A 128 4.95 26.70 13.17
CA CYS A 128 5.51 25.92 14.27
C CYS A 128 6.53 26.77 15.06
N ALA A 129 6.69 26.51 16.35
CA ALA A 129 7.56 27.31 17.23
C ALA A 129 9.03 27.39 16.76
N THR A 130 9.51 26.34 16.11
CA THR A 130 10.88 26.22 15.57
C THR A 130 10.98 26.49 14.08
N ASN A 131 9.89 26.91 13.42
CA ASN A 131 9.69 26.92 11.97
C ASN A 131 9.88 25.57 11.27
N LYS A 132 10.09 24.49 12.04
CA LYS A 132 10.31 23.14 11.55
C LYS A 132 9.12 22.25 11.85
N ALA A 133 8.81 21.39 10.90
CA ALA A 133 7.81 20.36 11.04
C ALA A 133 8.22 19.12 10.28
N THR A 134 7.36 18.12 10.38
CA THR A 134 7.40 16.92 9.57
C THR A 134 6.06 16.78 8.89
N ILE A 135 6.03 16.45 7.60
CA ILE A 135 4.79 16.09 6.92
C ILE A 135 4.67 14.57 6.84
N VAL A 136 3.48 14.08 7.18
CA VAL A 136 3.10 12.68 7.02
C VAL A 136 2.03 12.61 5.94
N GLN A 137 2.25 11.79 4.92
CA GLN A 137 1.29 11.49 3.88
C GLN A 137 0.97 10.00 3.88
N ILE A 138 -0.32 9.67 3.80
CA ILE A 138 -0.82 8.30 3.72
C ILE A 138 -1.81 8.22 2.56
N ILE A 139 -1.68 7.17 1.75
CA ILE A 139 -2.70 6.75 0.79
C ILE A 139 -3.14 5.36 1.20
N GLU A 140 -4.37 5.18 1.60
CA GLU A 140 -4.90 3.92 2.11
C GLU A 140 -6.04 3.43 1.21
N GLU A 141 -6.08 2.12 0.98
CA GLU A 141 -7.20 1.44 0.35
C GLU A 141 -8.52 1.82 1.05
N LEU A 142 -9.62 2.03 0.30
CA LEU A 142 -10.91 2.28 0.95
C LEU A 142 -11.42 1.04 1.67
N PRO A 143 -11.99 1.21 2.88
CA PRO A 143 -12.75 0.14 3.50
C PRO A 143 -13.83 -0.34 2.54
N MET A 144 -13.98 -1.66 2.37
CA MET A 144 -14.97 -2.31 1.50
C MET A 144 -14.67 -2.35 -0.01
N LEU A 145 -13.45 -2.08 -0.46
CA LEU A 145 -13.01 -2.33 -1.85
C LEU A 145 -13.40 -3.72 -2.38
N ASN A 146 -13.31 -4.74 -1.51
CA ASN A 146 -13.65 -6.12 -1.83
C ASN A 146 -15.13 -6.34 -2.21
N LYS A 147 -16.02 -5.36 -2.01
CA LYS A 147 -17.41 -5.43 -2.45
C LYS A 147 -17.61 -5.04 -3.92
N ASN A 148 -16.64 -4.40 -4.56
CA ASN A 148 -16.72 -3.99 -5.95
C ASN A 148 -15.41 -4.29 -6.70
N PRO A 149 -15.36 -5.40 -7.47
CA PRO A 149 -14.17 -5.81 -8.22
C PRO A 149 -13.65 -4.74 -9.20
N ASN A 150 -14.53 -3.89 -9.75
CA ASN A 150 -14.11 -2.82 -10.65
C ASN A 150 -13.31 -1.75 -9.88
N ILE A 151 -13.78 -1.36 -8.70
CA ILE A 151 -13.07 -0.38 -7.85
C ILE A 151 -11.76 -1.00 -7.34
N ALA A 152 -11.76 -2.28 -6.97
CA ALA A 152 -10.54 -3.01 -6.59
C ALA A 152 -9.47 -3.01 -7.71
N LYS A 153 -9.90 -3.23 -8.96
CA LYS A 153 -9.01 -3.12 -10.13
C LYS A 153 -8.52 -1.68 -10.33
N THR A 154 -9.39 -0.69 -10.20
CA THR A 154 -9.02 0.72 -10.33
C THR A 154 -8.03 1.15 -9.23
N TRP A 155 -8.19 0.66 -8.00
CA TRP A 155 -7.24 0.90 -6.92
C TRP A 155 -5.85 0.38 -7.29
N LEU A 156 -5.73 -0.88 -7.73
CA LEU A 156 -4.44 -1.45 -8.13
C LEU A 156 -3.76 -0.63 -9.23
N GLN A 157 -4.51 -0.24 -10.27
CA GLN A 157 -4.00 0.61 -11.35
C GLN A 157 -3.55 1.99 -10.85
N THR A 158 -4.26 2.54 -9.86
CA THR A 158 -3.94 3.83 -9.26
C THR A 158 -2.69 3.73 -8.39
N ALA A 159 -2.58 2.68 -7.55
CA ALA A 159 -1.39 2.41 -6.75
C ALA A 159 -0.14 2.25 -7.64
N GLN A 160 -0.25 1.54 -8.77
CA GLN A 160 0.85 1.42 -9.74
C GLN A 160 1.28 2.78 -10.30
N ARG A 161 0.35 3.70 -10.56
CA ARG A 161 0.67 5.08 -10.98
C ARG A 161 1.34 5.90 -9.88
N PHE A 162 1.09 5.56 -8.61
CA PHE A 162 1.82 6.09 -7.46
C PHE A 162 3.15 5.37 -7.19
N GLY A 163 3.58 4.47 -8.07
CA GLY A 163 4.87 3.79 -7.97
C GLY A 163 4.87 2.48 -7.19
N PHE A 164 3.69 1.89 -6.93
CA PHE A 164 3.60 0.51 -6.47
C PHE A 164 4.08 -0.43 -7.58
N ASN A 165 5.19 -1.12 -7.35
CA ASN A 165 5.74 -2.11 -8.28
C ASN A 165 5.56 -3.50 -7.68
N GLU A 166 4.86 -4.38 -8.41
CA GLU A 166 4.69 -5.80 -8.08
C GLU A 166 6.00 -6.60 -8.22
#